data_AF-A0A946FNR4-F1
#
_entry.id   AF-A0A946FNR4-F1
#
_cell.length_a   1.000
_cell.length_b   1.000
_cell.length_c   1.000
_cell.angle_alpha   90.00
_cell.angle_beta   90.00
_cell.angle_gamma   90.00
#
_symmetry.space_group_name_H-M   'P 1'
#
loop_
_entity.id
_entity.type
_entity.pdbx_description
1 polymer ?
#
loop_
_entity_poly.entity_id
_entity_poly.type
_entity_poly.pdbx_seq_one_letter_code
_entity_poly.pdbx_strand_id
1 'polypeptide(L)' 'MSYQIAPATEIGARVIDIASGLIEPIRARADAADRTAQICAENYQDMQRTGLAAAFVPEELGGLGLRSMHDWILTI' A
#
# COMPACT_ATOMS: atom_id res chain seq x y z
N MET A 1 27.21 -0.98 -11.53
CA MET A 1 26.36 -0.61 -10.37
C MET A 1 24.92 -0.58 -10.86
N SER A 2 24.06 -1.50 -10.40
CA SER A 2 22.61 -1.38 -10.61
C SER A 2 22.06 -0.55 -9.44
N TYR A 3 21.46 0.60 -9.76
CA TYR A 3 20.67 1.33 -8.78
C TYR A 3 19.37 0.56 -8.56
N GLN A 4 19.03 0.27 -7.30
CA GLN A 4 17.77 -0.37 -6.93
C GLN A 4 17.05 0.54 -5.95
N ILE A 5 15.79 0.86 -6.27
CA ILE A 5 14.92 1.58 -5.36
C ILE A 5 14.38 0.57 -4.35
N ALA A 6 14.61 0.82 -3.06
CA ALA A 6 14.26 -0.07 -1.96
C ALA A 6 13.90 0.76 -0.72
N PRO A 7 13.03 0.27 0.17
CA PRO A 7 12.66 1.01 1.38
C PRO A 7 13.89 1.35 2.23
N ALA A 8 13.92 2.56 2.77
CA ALA A 8 15.02 3.10 3.57
C ALA A 8 14.83 2.89 5.08
N THR A 9 13.64 2.47 5.52
CA THR A 9 13.31 2.23 6.93
C THR A 9 12.68 0.85 7.14
N GLU A 10 12.77 0.34 8.37
CA GLU A 10 12.12 -0.92 8.76
C GLU A 10 10.59 -0.86 8.60
N ILE A 11 9.99 0.26 9.00
CA ILE A 11 8.55 0.50 8.81
C ILE A 11 8.22 0.56 7.32
N GLY A 12 9.06 1.19 6.50
CA GLY A 12 8.93 1.19 5.05
C GLY A 12 8.94 -0.22 4.46
N ALA A 13 9.86 -1.08 4.88
CA ALA A 13 9.91 -2.47 4.44
C ALA A 13 8.62 -3.24 4.79
N ARG A 14 8.11 -3.04 6.00
CA ARG A 14 6.84 -3.64 6.45
C ARG A 14 5.63 -3.13 5.67
N VAL A 15 5.57 -1.82 5.38
CA VAL A 15 4.52 -1.23 4.55
C VAL A 15 4.55 -1.81 3.14
N ILE A 16 5.75 -1.99 2.56
CA ILE A 16 5.92 -2.56 1.22
C ILE A 16 5.48 -4.02 1.17
N ASP A 17 5.79 -4.82 2.19
CA ASP A 17 5.31 -6.19 2.29
C ASP A 17 3.77 -6.26 2.32
N ILE A 18 3.13 -5.40 3.13
CA ILE A 18 1.67 -5.28 3.18
C ILE A 18 1.08 -4.88 1.82
N ALA A 19 1.64 -3.86 1.17
CA ALA A 19 1.18 -3.40 -0.14
C ALA A 19 1.37 -4.46 -1.23
N SER A 20 2.48 -5.21 -1.18
CA SER A 20 2.76 -6.30 -2.12
C SER A 20 1.71 -7.40 -2.03
N GLY A 21 1.21 -7.68 -0.83
CA GLY A 21 0.11 -8.64 -0.61
C GLY A 21 -1.22 -8.25 -1.29
N LEU A 22 -1.39 -6.99 -1.70
CA LEU A 22 -2.60 -6.50 -2.38
C LEU A 22 -2.49 -6.50 -3.91
N ILE A 23 -1.30 -6.80 -4.48
CA ILE A 23 -1.06 -6.70 -5.93
C ILE A 23 -2.01 -7.61 -6.72
N GLU A 24 -2.10 -8.89 -6.36
CA GLU A 24 -2.94 -9.86 -7.08
C GLU A 24 -4.44 -9.52 -7.06
N PRO A 25 -5.10 -9.25 -5.91
CA PRO A 25 -6.51 -8.88 -5.92
C PRO A 25 -6.78 -7.56 -6.65
N ILE A 26 -5.90 -6.55 -6.54
CA ILE A 26 -6.03 -5.29 -7.29
C ILE A 26 -5.95 -5.57 -8.79
N ARG A 27 -4.95 -6.35 -9.23
CA ARG A 27 -4.76 -6.72 -10.63
C ARG A 27 -5.97 -7.47 -11.20
N ALA A 28 -6.53 -8.41 -10.44
CA ALA A 28 -7.69 -9.19 -10.86
C ALA A 28 -8.96 -8.34 -11.07
N ARG A 29 -9.07 -7.19 -10.38
CA ARG A 29 -10.25 -6.30 -10.42
C ARG A 29 -10.10 -5.10 -11.35
N ALA A 30 -8.87 -4.79 -11.79
CA ALA A 30 -8.54 -3.58 -12.54
C ALA A 30 -9.34 -3.41 -13.84
N ASP A 31 -9.42 -4.45 -14.67
CA ASP A 31 -10.12 -4.39 -15.98
C ASP A 31 -11.64 -4.17 -15.82
N ALA A 32 -12.25 -4.71 -14.76
CA ALA A 32 -13.67 -4.48 -14.51
C ALA A 32 -13.92 -3.03 -14.10
N ALA A 33 -13.10 -2.51 -13.17
CA ALA A 33 -13.21 -1.14 -12.67
C ALA A 33 -13.00 -0.10 -13.78
N ASP A 34 -12.01 -0.33 -14.66
CA ASP A 34 -11.73 0.53 -15.82
C ASP A 34 -12.91 0.59 -16.79
N ARG A 35 -13.43 -0.58 -17.22
CA ARG A 35 -14.57 -0.65 -18.16
C ARG A 35 -15.84 0.01 -17.64
N THR A 36 -16.07 -0.01 -16.33
CA THR A 36 -17.24 0.61 -15.72
C THR A 36 -17.00 2.07 -15.30
N ALA A 37 -15.76 2.58 -15.41
CA ALA A 37 -15.35 3.88 -14.89
C ALA A 37 -15.74 4.09 -13.41
N GLN A 38 -15.55 3.06 -12.58
CA GLN A 38 -15.93 3.06 -11.17
C GLN A 38 -14.74 2.72 -10.28
N ILE A 39 -14.72 3.32 -9.09
CA ILE A 39 -13.79 2.92 -8.04
C ILE A 39 -14.18 1.54 -7.51
N CYS A 40 -13.20 0.63 -7.42
CA CYS A 40 -13.38 -0.67 -6.79
C CYS A 40 -13.35 -0.52 -5.26
N ALA A 41 -14.53 -0.58 -4.63
CA ALA A 41 -14.68 -0.44 -3.18
C ALA A 41 -13.96 -1.57 -2.41
N GLU A 42 -13.91 -2.77 -2.98
CA GLU A 42 -13.26 -3.94 -2.41
C GLU A 42 -11.75 -3.72 -2.24
N ASN A 43 -11.11 -2.99 -3.16
CA ASN A 43 -9.69 -2.64 -3.02
C ASN A 43 -9.45 -1.76 -1.78
N TYR A 44 -10.33 -0.77 -1.54
CA TYR A 44 -10.22 0.09 -0.36
C TYR A 44 -10.52 -0.68 0.93
N GLN A 45 -11.50 -1.58 0.92
CA GLN A 45 -11.78 -2.45 2.06
C GLN A 45 -10.59 -3.36 2.38
N ASP A 46 -9.93 -3.92 1.37
CA ASP A 46 -8.72 -4.70 1.55
C ASP A 46 -7.58 -3.84 2.13
N MET A 47 -7.37 -2.62 1.63
CA MET A 47 -6.38 -1.68 2.19
C MET A 47 -6.68 -1.28 3.64
N GLN A 48 -7.95 -1.12 4.02
CA GLN A 48 -8.35 -0.85 5.40
C GLN A 48 -8.08 -2.06 6.30
N ARG A 49 -8.45 -3.25 5.83
CA ARG A 49 -8.26 -4.51 6.57
C ARG A 49 -6.80 -4.83 6.83
N THR A 50 -5.91 -4.49 5.90
CA THR A 50 -4.46 -4.69 6.07
C THR A 50 -3.78 -3.55 6.84
N GLY A 51 -4.50 -2.46 7.14
CA GLY A 51 -3.94 -1.27 7.78
C GLY A 51 -3.14 -0.35 6.86
N LEU A 52 -2.99 -0.70 5.56
CA LEU A 52 -2.28 0.14 4.59
C LEU A 52 -2.90 1.52 4.43
N ALA A 53 -4.24 1.61 4.51
CA ALA A 53 -4.96 2.88 4.49
C ALA A 53 -4.59 3.83 5.65
N ALA A 54 -4.01 3.29 6.73
CA ALA A 54 -3.57 4.02 7.91
C ALA A 54 -2.03 4.04 8.05
N ALA A 55 -1.29 3.88 6.95
CA ALA A 55 0.17 3.76 7.00
C ALA A 55 0.87 4.91 7.74
N PHE A 56 0.42 6.15 7.53
CA PHE A 56 0.98 7.35 8.16
C PHE A 56 0.44 7.65 9.57
N VAL A 57 -0.58 6.91 10.03
CA VAL A 57 -1.12 7.12 11.37
C VAL A 57 -0.08 6.61 12.38
N PRO A 58 0.25 7.38 13.45
CA PRO A 58 1.16 6.92 14.50
C PRO A 58 0.74 5.58 15.11
N GLU A 59 1.72 4.78 15.54
CA GLU A 59 1.44 3.48 16.16
C GLU A 59 0.63 3.61 17.45
N GLU A 60 0.86 4.66 18.25
CA GLU A 60 0.08 4.92 19.46
C GLU A 60 -1.41 5.22 19.21
N LEU A 61 -1.78 5.53 17.95
CA LEU A 61 -3.16 5.73 17.50
C LEU A 61 -3.69 4.55 16.68
N GLY A 62 -2.94 3.44 16.61
CA GLY A 62 -3.33 2.20 15.93
C GLY A 62 -2.93 2.12 14.45
N GLY A 63 -2.07 3.01 13.95
CA GLY A 63 -1.54 2.96 12.59
C GLY A 63 -0.22 2.20 12.45
N LEU A 64 0.44 2.34 11.29
CA LEU A 64 1.74 1.71 11.02
C LEU A 64 2.95 2.61 11.34
N GLY A 65 2.74 3.89 11.66
CA GLY A 65 3.81 4.81 12.05
C GLY A 65 4.76 5.20 10.92
N LEU A 66 4.39 5.04 9.65
CA LEU A 66 5.23 5.44 8.53
C LEU A 66 5.42 6.97 8.53
N ARG A 67 6.67 7.41 8.40
CA ARG A 67 7.02 8.84 8.30
C ARG A 67 7.80 9.18 7.03
N SER A 68 8.41 8.17 6.41
CA SER A 68 9.24 8.32 5.22
C SER A 68 8.36 8.47 3.98
N MET A 69 8.38 9.65 3.36
CA MET A 69 7.75 9.86 2.04
C MET A 69 8.41 9.03 0.95
N HIS A 70 9.73 8.81 1.06
CA HIS A 70 10.46 7.94 0.14
C HIS A 70 9.86 6.53 0.13
N ASP A 71 9.66 5.94 1.32
CA ASP A 71 9.17 4.57 1.43
C ASP A 71 7.69 4.46 1.04
N TRP A 72 6.90 5.50 1.29
CA TRP A 72 5.51 5.58 0.80
C TRP A 72 5.43 5.55 -0.73
N ILE A 73 6.30 6.29 -1.42
CA ILE A 73 6.30 6.35 -2.88
C ILE A 73 6.52 4.97 -3.51
N LEU A 74 7.18 4.04 -2.80
CA LEU A 74 7.41 2.69 -3.31
C LEU A 74 6.16 1.80 -3.33
N THR A 75 5.04 2.26 -2.77
CA THR A 75 3.74 1.54 -2.75
C THR A 75 2.82 1.89 -3.92
N ILE A 76 3.21 2.85 -4.76
CA ILE A 76 2.43 3.41 -5.88
C ILE A 76 3.08 2.99 -7.21
#